data_AF-A0A9W4S9R7-F1
#
_entry.id   AF-A0A9W4S9R7-F1
#
_cell.length_a   1.000
_cell.length_b   1.000
_cell.length_c   1.000
_cell.angle_alpha   90.00
_cell.angle_beta   90.00
_cell.angle_gamma   90.00
#
_symmetry.space_group_name_H-M   'P 1'
#
loop_
_entity.id
_entity.type
_entity.pdbx_description
1 polymer ?
#
loop_
_entity_poly.entity_id
_entity_poly.type
_entity_poly.pdbx_seq_one_letter_code
_entity_poly.pdbx_strand_id
1 'polypeptide(L)'
;PDVDGNRLEDEERRKEQGEGWVWYGCPDEIETEFDLGDVLGRWKAHSPDRSDLRISEDAGHYLCDFIYFSSLAHLWKQQKHRRVVFLHVPSDASEEAVATGTELTIQLIRSIAESELEKRRSKGAQSAGEVVGESDKIAVELRV
;
A
#
# COMPACT_ATOMS: atom_id res chain seq x y z
N PRO A 1 -0.60 17.80 18.51
CA PRO A 1 -0.68 18.80 17.43
C PRO A 1 0.39 18.47 16.40
N ASP A 2 0.19 18.86 15.14
CA ASP A 2 1.20 18.71 14.10
C ASP A 2 2.30 19.77 14.27
N VAL A 3 3.21 19.85 13.30
CA VAL A 3 4.31 20.83 13.31
C VAL A 3 3.83 22.29 13.24
N ASP A 4 2.58 22.50 12.82
CA ASP A 4 1.93 23.81 12.71
C ASP A 4 1.03 24.12 13.92
N GLY A 5 0.97 23.23 14.92
CA GLY A 5 0.15 23.40 16.11
C GLY A 5 -1.30 22.95 15.97
N ASN A 6 -1.70 22.42 14.81
CA ASN A 6 -3.09 22.05 14.51
C ASN A 6 -3.42 20.64 14.99
N ARG A 7 -4.72 20.35 15.11
CA ARG A 7 -5.28 19.00 15.26
C ARG A 7 -6.07 18.67 13.99
N LEU A 8 -6.26 17.37 13.71
CA LEU A 8 -6.95 16.94 12.47
C LEU A 8 -8.43 17.38 12.45
N GLU A 9 -9.12 17.27 13.61
CA GLU A 9 -10.52 17.68 13.78
C GLU A 9 -11.49 17.03 12.77
N ASP A 10 -11.13 15.85 12.24
CA ASP A 10 -11.84 15.22 11.11
C ASP A 10 -13.30 14.88 11.44
N GLU A 11 -13.62 14.47 12.68
CA GLU A 11 -14.99 14.20 13.09
C GLU A 11 -15.86 15.47 13.11
N GLU A 12 -15.32 16.58 13.60
CA GLU A 12 -16.00 17.87 13.67
C GLU A 12 -16.20 18.42 12.26
N ARG A 13 -15.14 18.40 11.45
CA ARG A 13 -15.20 18.82 10.05
C ARG A 13 -16.15 17.95 9.22
N ARG A 14 -16.22 16.64 9.45
CA ARG A 14 -17.21 15.74 8.81
C ARG A 14 -18.64 16.16 9.17
N LYS A 15 -18.92 16.50 10.43
CA LYS A 15 -20.24 16.97 10.88
C LYS A 15 -20.62 18.32 10.27
N GLU A 16 -19.67 19.27 10.22
CA GLU A 16 -19.91 20.62 9.69
C GLU A 16 -20.07 20.64 8.17
N GLN A 17 -19.23 19.89 7.45
CA GLN A 17 -19.18 19.94 5.99
C GLN A 17 -20.17 18.99 5.32
N GLY A 18 -20.61 17.94 6.02
CA GLY A 18 -21.56 16.96 5.48
C GLY A 18 -21.11 16.38 4.15
N GLU A 19 -21.91 16.59 3.10
CA GLU A 19 -21.59 16.14 1.73
C GLU A 19 -20.37 16.83 1.10
N GLY A 20 -20.01 18.01 1.61
CA GLY A 20 -18.80 18.75 1.20
C GLY A 20 -17.50 18.20 1.79
N TRP A 21 -17.58 17.23 2.71
CA TRP A 21 -16.38 16.65 3.33
C TRP A 21 -15.50 15.95 2.30
N VAL A 22 -14.17 16.12 2.40
CA VAL A 22 -13.22 15.62 1.40
C VAL A 22 -13.28 14.10 1.22
N TRP A 23 -13.63 13.35 2.27
CA TRP A 23 -13.84 11.89 2.20
C TRP A 23 -15.31 11.49 2.30
N TYR A 24 -16.25 12.41 2.04
CA TYR A 24 -17.65 12.04 1.90
C TYR A 24 -17.80 10.92 0.87
N GLY A 25 -18.58 9.90 1.25
CA GLY A 25 -18.83 8.69 0.46
C GLY A 25 -17.76 7.60 0.57
N CYS A 26 -16.59 7.88 1.15
CA CYS A 26 -15.61 6.81 1.43
C CYS A 26 -16.10 5.90 2.57
N PRO A 27 -15.73 4.61 2.57
CA PRO A 27 -15.87 3.74 3.73
C PRO A 27 -15.09 4.30 4.94
N ASP A 28 -15.51 3.94 6.15
CA ASP A 28 -14.80 4.31 7.38
C ASP A 28 -13.44 3.58 7.47
N GLU A 29 -13.31 2.39 6.88
CA GLU A 29 -12.06 1.63 6.78
C GLU A 29 -11.78 1.25 5.32
N ILE A 30 -10.54 1.43 4.88
CA ILE A 30 -10.10 1.09 3.52
C ILE A 30 -8.84 0.25 3.61
N GLU A 31 -8.86 -0.91 2.97
CA GLU A 31 -7.70 -1.80 2.89
C GLU A 31 -6.91 -1.63 1.60
N THR A 32 -5.61 -1.91 1.71
CA THR A 32 -4.72 -2.06 0.55
C THR A 32 -5.06 -3.31 -0.26
N GLU A 33 -4.83 -3.24 -1.57
CA GLU A 33 -5.02 -4.40 -2.47
C GLU A 33 -3.76 -5.27 -2.65
N PHE A 34 -2.68 -4.94 -1.95
CA PHE A 34 -1.49 -5.80 -1.89
C PHE A 34 -1.79 -7.08 -1.09
N ASP A 35 -1.22 -8.20 -1.54
CA ASP A 35 -1.23 -9.44 -0.76
C ASP A 35 -0.19 -9.34 0.35
N LEU A 36 -0.59 -8.76 1.49
CA LEU A 36 0.32 -8.53 2.61
C LEU A 36 0.89 -9.81 3.20
N GLY A 37 0.18 -10.95 3.07
CA GLY A 37 0.67 -12.25 3.53
C GLY A 37 1.86 -12.72 2.70
N ASP A 38 1.74 -12.71 1.37
CA ASP A 38 2.83 -13.03 0.45
C ASP A 38 3.99 -12.03 0.57
N VAL A 39 3.67 -10.72 0.64
CA VAL A 39 4.68 -9.66 0.81
C VAL A 39 5.46 -9.86 2.12
N LEU A 40 4.80 -10.12 3.24
CA LEU A 40 5.48 -10.35 4.52
C LEU A 40 6.37 -11.59 4.47
N GLY A 41 5.90 -12.67 3.84
CA GLY A 41 6.67 -13.90 3.66
C GLY A 41 7.97 -13.65 2.91
N ARG A 42 7.90 -12.93 1.79
CA ARG A 42 9.09 -12.54 1.00
C ARG A 42 9.98 -11.56 1.74
N TRP A 43 9.39 -10.59 2.43
CA TRP A 43 10.13 -9.57 3.16
C TRP A 43 10.98 -10.18 4.26
N LYS A 44 10.41 -11.12 5.03
CA LYS A 44 11.16 -11.92 6.02
C LYS A 44 12.25 -12.78 5.39
N ALA A 45 12.02 -13.36 4.21
CA ALA A 45 13.01 -14.20 3.53
C ALA A 45 14.19 -13.40 2.97
N HIS A 46 13.97 -12.15 2.56
CA HIS A 46 15.02 -11.27 2.03
C HIS A 46 15.77 -10.49 3.11
N SER A 47 15.15 -10.32 4.27
CA SER A 47 15.69 -9.51 5.37
C SER A 47 16.60 -10.33 6.30
N PRO A 48 17.50 -9.68 7.07
CA PRO A 48 18.36 -10.38 8.01
C PRO A 48 17.59 -11.27 9.00
N ASP A 49 18.17 -12.40 9.36
CA ASP A 49 17.61 -13.31 10.34
C ASP A 49 17.29 -12.56 11.65
N ARG A 50 16.13 -12.88 12.25
CA ARG A 50 15.61 -12.28 13.49
C ARG A 50 15.13 -10.83 13.39
N SER A 51 15.02 -10.27 12.18
CA SER A 51 14.32 -8.99 11.99
C SER A 51 12.87 -9.10 12.47
N ASP A 52 12.43 -8.16 13.30
CA ASP A 52 11.06 -8.15 13.84
C ASP A 52 10.09 -7.48 12.86
N LEU A 53 9.60 -8.27 11.89
CA LEU A 53 8.72 -7.79 10.81
C LEU A 53 7.30 -8.33 10.97
N ARG A 54 6.32 -7.44 10.94
CA ARG A 54 4.91 -7.75 11.20
C ARG A 54 3.98 -6.89 10.35
N ILE A 55 2.78 -7.40 10.10
CA ILE A 55 1.66 -6.59 9.62
C ILE A 55 1.05 -5.91 10.85
N SER A 56 0.81 -4.60 10.74
CA SER A 56 0.01 -3.87 11.73
C SER A 56 -1.42 -3.75 11.22
N GLU A 57 -2.40 -3.97 12.09
CA GLU A 57 -3.82 -3.71 11.82
C GLU A 57 -4.23 -2.28 12.21
N ASP A 58 -3.32 -1.51 12.81
CA ASP A 58 -3.53 -0.14 13.25
C ASP A 58 -2.34 0.74 12.82
N ALA A 59 -2.61 1.78 12.04
CA ALA A 59 -1.61 2.76 11.58
C ALA A 59 -1.46 3.95 12.55
N GLY A 60 -2.09 3.87 13.73
CA GLY A 60 -2.21 4.95 14.70
C GLY A 60 -3.47 5.77 14.47
N HIS A 61 -3.62 6.86 15.23
CA HIS A 61 -4.80 7.73 15.16
C HIS A 61 -4.42 9.21 14.97
N TYR A 62 -3.32 9.46 14.25
CA TYR A 62 -2.84 10.80 13.96
C TYR A 62 -2.33 10.90 12.52
N LEU A 63 -1.24 11.64 12.27
CA LEU A 63 -0.77 11.92 10.91
C LEU A 63 -0.44 10.67 10.08
N CYS A 64 0.10 9.61 10.68
CA CYS A 64 0.41 8.38 9.94
C CYS A 64 -0.85 7.77 9.32
N ASP A 65 -1.89 7.63 10.13
CA ASP A 65 -3.19 7.11 9.70
C ASP A 65 -3.89 8.06 8.74
N PHE A 66 -3.90 9.36 9.04
CA PHE A 66 -4.41 10.38 8.13
C PHE A 66 -3.77 10.29 6.74
N ILE A 67 -2.44 10.17 6.65
CA ILE A 67 -1.72 10.08 5.37
C ILE A 67 -2.06 8.77 4.66
N TYR A 68 -2.08 7.66 5.39
CA TYR A 68 -2.38 6.34 4.82
C TYR A 68 -3.82 6.26 4.29
N PHE A 69 -4.80 6.62 5.13
CA PHE A 69 -6.21 6.67 4.75
C PHE A 69 -6.44 7.64 3.60
N SER A 70 -5.88 8.86 3.64
CA SER A 70 -6.01 9.84 2.55
C SER A 70 -5.53 9.30 1.20
N SER A 71 -4.41 8.58 1.22
CA SER A 71 -3.81 7.98 0.01
C SER A 71 -4.71 6.87 -0.56
N LEU A 72 -5.27 6.03 0.32
CA LEU A 72 -6.21 4.98 -0.07
C LEU A 72 -7.55 5.55 -0.55
N ALA A 73 -8.12 6.51 0.17
CA ALA A 73 -9.36 7.21 -0.17
C ALA A 73 -9.26 7.92 -1.53
N HIS A 74 -8.11 8.52 -1.84
CA HIS A 74 -7.84 9.13 -3.15
C HIS A 74 -7.98 8.11 -4.29
N LEU A 75 -7.40 6.91 -4.13
CA LEU A 75 -7.50 5.84 -5.13
C LEU A 75 -8.90 5.22 -5.18
N TRP A 76 -9.53 5.07 -4.01
CA TRP A 76 -10.90 4.57 -3.88
C TRP A 76 -11.88 5.45 -4.64
N LYS A 77 -11.83 6.78 -4.45
CA LYS A 77 -12.71 7.73 -5.16
C LYS A 77 -12.53 7.70 -6.67
N GLN A 78 -11.32 7.39 -7.13
CA GLN A 78 -10.99 7.25 -8.56
C GLN A 78 -11.29 5.86 -9.12
N GLN A 79 -11.78 4.92 -8.31
CA GLN A 79 -11.99 3.52 -8.69
C GLN A 79 -10.70 2.89 -9.26
N LYS A 80 -9.55 3.25 -8.68
CA LYS A 80 -8.23 2.70 -9.02
C LYS A 80 -7.80 1.66 -8.00
N HIS A 81 -6.86 0.81 -8.42
CA HIS A 81 -6.21 -0.16 -7.53
C HIS A 81 -5.58 0.54 -6.33
N ARG A 82 -5.96 0.12 -5.12
CA ARG A 82 -5.49 0.69 -3.85
C ARG A 82 -4.13 0.10 -3.46
N ARG A 83 -3.13 0.36 -4.31
CA ARG A 83 -1.74 -0.08 -4.13
C ARG A 83 -0.96 0.91 -3.28
N VAL A 84 -1.24 0.91 -1.98
CA VAL A 84 -0.56 1.76 -0.99
C VAL A 84 -0.13 0.88 0.17
N VAL A 85 1.07 1.12 0.70
CA VAL A 85 1.53 0.57 1.98
C VAL A 85 2.04 1.72 2.83
N PHE A 86 1.92 1.58 4.15
CA PHE A 86 2.56 2.45 5.12
C PHE A 86 3.50 1.62 5.99
N LEU A 87 4.70 2.13 6.27
CA LEU A 87 5.70 1.44 7.07
C LEU A 87 6.00 2.26 8.32
N HIS A 88 5.61 1.73 9.49
CA HIS A 88 6.12 2.22 10.76
C HIS A 88 7.52 1.67 11.01
N VAL A 89 8.42 2.55 11.42
CA VAL A 89 9.78 2.20 11.84
C VAL A 89 10.01 2.62 13.29
N PRO A 90 10.90 1.94 14.03
CA PRO A 90 11.29 2.38 15.38
C PRO A 90 11.84 3.81 15.39
N SER A 91 11.74 4.48 16.53
CA SER A 91 12.20 5.88 16.69
C SER A 91 13.72 6.03 16.88
N ASP A 92 14.48 4.93 16.90
CA ASP A 92 15.93 4.98 17.02
C ASP A 92 16.56 5.57 15.74
N ALA A 93 17.33 6.63 15.92
CA ALA A 93 17.99 7.38 14.84
C ALA A 93 19.51 7.21 14.83
N SER A 94 20.05 6.20 15.54
CA SER A 94 21.45 5.81 15.43
C SER A 94 21.79 5.41 13.99
N GLU A 95 23.06 5.57 13.59
CA GLU A 95 23.50 5.19 12.24
C GLU A 95 23.22 3.71 11.93
N GLU A 96 23.36 2.83 12.93
CA GLU A 96 23.04 1.41 12.83
C GLU A 96 21.53 1.18 12.60
N ALA A 97 20.67 1.86 13.36
CA ALA A 97 19.22 1.78 13.18
C ALA A 97 18.78 2.31 11.82
N VAL A 98 19.37 3.42 11.35
CA VAL A 98 19.08 3.99 10.02
C VAL A 98 19.56 3.06 8.91
N ALA A 99 20.75 2.47 9.03
CA ALA A 99 21.25 1.50 8.06
C ALA A 99 20.35 0.25 8.00
N THR A 100 19.94 -0.25 9.16
CA THR A 100 19.01 -1.39 9.28
C THR A 100 17.65 -1.05 8.67
N GLY A 101 17.07 0.10 9.01
CA GLY A 101 15.79 0.56 8.48
C GLY A 101 15.83 0.76 6.96
N THR A 102 16.96 1.24 6.43
CA THR A 102 17.19 1.37 4.99
C THR A 102 17.18 0.02 4.29
N GLU A 103 17.95 -0.94 4.81
CA GLU A 103 18.01 -2.31 4.26
C GLU A 103 16.62 -2.96 4.29
N LEU A 104 15.93 -2.92 5.44
CA LEU A 104 14.58 -3.48 5.57
C LEU A 104 13.59 -2.83 4.61
N THR A 105 13.67 -1.51 4.40
CA THR A 105 12.79 -0.80 3.47
C THR A 105 13.06 -1.22 2.02
N ILE A 106 14.32 -1.40 1.63
CA ILE A 106 14.67 -1.90 0.29
C ILE A 106 14.09 -3.30 0.08
N GLN A 107 14.23 -4.19 1.06
CA GLN A 107 13.67 -5.54 0.96
C GLN A 107 12.14 -5.56 0.96
N LEU A 108 11.48 -4.60 1.62
CA LEU A 108 10.02 -4.45 1.51
C LEU A 108 9.61 -4.06 0.09
N ILE A 109 10.25 -3.05 -0.50
CA ILE A 109 9.97 -2.59 -1.88
C ILE A 109 10.17 -3.75 -2.86
N ARG A 110 11.27 -4.49 -2.72
CA ARG A 110 11.54 -5.68 -3.52
C ARG A 110 10.44 -6.72 -3.38
N SER A 111 10.03 -7.03 -2.15
CA SER A 111 8.99 -8.03 -1.86
C SER A 111 7.64 -7.66 -2.47
N ILE A 112 7.27 -6.38 -2.40
CA ILE A 112 6.05 -5.85 -3.05
C ILE A 112 6.13 -6.01 -4.57
N ALA A 113 7.25 -5.63 -5.17
CA ALA A 113 7.43 -5.72 -6.61
C ALA A 113 7.37 -7.18 -7.10
N GLU A 114 8.07 -8.08 -6.42
CA GLU A 114 8.06 -9.51 -6.75
C GLU A 114 6.66 -10.11 -6.57
N SER A 115 5.94 -9.76 -5.50
CA SER A 115 4.58 -10.24 -5.23
C SER A 115 3.63 -9.86 -6.36
N GLU A 116 3.65 -8.58 -6.77
CA GLU A 116 2.81 -8.09 -7.84
C GLU A 116 3.20 -8.64 -9.21
N LEU A 117 4.50 -8.85 -9.49
CA LEU A 117 4.95 -9.47 -10.73
C LEU A 117 4.45 -10.91 -10.85
N GLU A 118 4.51 -11.67 -9.75
CA GLU A 118 4.01 -13.05 -9.72
C GLU A 118 2.49 -13.10 -9.91
N LYS A 119 1.75 -12.19 -9.23
CA LYS A 119 0.30 -12.04 -9.40
C LYS A 119 -0.09 -11.67 -10.83
N ARG A 120 0.73 -10.90 -11.55
CA ARG A 120 0.51 -10.58 -12.97
C ARG A 120 0.81 -11.76 -13.88
N ARG A 121 1.88 -12.52 -13.60
CA ARG A 121 2.24 -13.74 -14.35
C ARG A 121 1.15 -14.80 -14.24
N SER A 122 0.65 -15.05 -13.03
CA SER A 122 -0.43 -16.02 -12.81
C SER A 122 -1.73 -15.61 -13.48
N LYS A 123 -2.11 -14.32 -13.43
CA LYS A 123 -3.25 -13.79 -14.20
C LYS A 123 -3.07 -13.93 -15.71
N GLY A 124 -1.88 -13.63 -16.24
CA GLY A 124 -1.55 -13.79 -17.67
C GLY A 124 -1.60 -15.25 -18.13
N ALA A 125 -1.15 -16.18 -17.29
CA ALA A 125 -1.23 -17.61 -17.56
C ALA A 125 -2.68 -18.13 -17.50
N GLN A 126 -3.51 -17.60 -16.60
CA GLN A 126 -4.94 -17.92 -16.54
C GLN A 126 -5.71 -17.36 -17.75
N SER A 127 -5.41 -16.14 -18.20
CA SER A 127 -6.02 -15.57 -19.41
C SER A 127 -5.55 -16.24 -20.71
N ALA A 128 -4.36 -16.85 -20.72
CA ALA A 128 -3.87 -17.63 -21.87
C ALA A 128 -4.47 -19.05 -21.93
N GLY A 129 -5.04 -19.55 -20.83
CA GLY A 129 -5.78 -20.81 -20.77
C GLY A 129 -7.26 -20.70 -21.12
N GLU A 130 -7.79 -19.48 -21.25
CA GLU A 130 -9.14 -19.22 -21.75
C GLU A 130 -9.07 -19.16 -23.28
N VAL A 131 -9.73 -20.10 -23.95
CA VAL A 131 -9.65 -20.30 -25.40
C VAL A 131 -10.12 -19.02 -26.10
N VAL A 132 -9.17 -18.31 -26.72
CA VAL A 132 -9.41 -17.10 -27.50
C VAL A 132 -10.37 -17.43 -28.64
N GLY A 133 -11.60 -16.93 -28.54
CA GLY A 133 -12.53 -16.87 -29.66
C GLY A 133 -11.93 -16.04 -30.80
N GLU A 134 -12.20 -16.46 -32.03
CA GLU A 134 -11.48 -16.15 -33.28
C GLU A 134 -11.34 -14.65 -33.67
N SER A 135 -11.82 -13.68 -32.89
CA SER A 135 -11.86 -12.27 -33.29
C SER A 135 -10.74 -11.37 -32.73
N ASP A 136 -10.04 -11.74 -31.66
CA ASP A 136 -9.24 -10.74 -30.93
C ASP A 136 -7.73 -10.88 -31.19
N LYS A 137 -7.32 -10.62 -32.44
CA LYS A 137 -5.93 -10.29 -32.77
C LYS A 137 -5.68 -8.81 -32.48
N ILE A 138 -5.14 -8.49 -31.30
CA ILE A 138 -4.47 -7.19 -31.10
C ILE A 138 -2.97 -7.43 -30.99
N ALA A 139 -2.26 -6.91 -31.98
CA ALA A 139 -0.81 -6.93 -32.08
C ALA A 139 -0.17 -6.22 -30.88
N VAL A 140 0.77 -6.90 -30.23
CA VAL A 140 1.68 -6.27 -29.25
C VAL A 140 3.02 -6.08 -29.96
N GLU A 141 3.29 -4.85 -30.40
CA GLU A 141 4.62 -4.45 -30.88
C GLU A 141 5.43 -3.95 -29.67
N LEU A 142 6.50 -4.68 -29.32
CA LEU A 142 7.48 -4.26 -28.34
C LEU A 142 8.61 -3.53 -29.09
N ARG A 143 8.92 -2.28 -28.73
CA ARG A 143 10.16 -1.61 -29.15
C ARG A 143 11.02 -1.33 -27.91
N VAL A 144 12.30 -1.65 -28.10
CA VAL A 144 13.41 -1.73 -27.13
C VAL A 144 13.62 -0.42 -26.38
#